data_AF-A0A6G3PFJ1-F1
#
_entry.id   AF-A0A6G3PFJ1-F1
#
_cell.length_a   1.000
_cell.length_b   1.000
_cell.length_c   1.000
_cell.angle_alpha   90.00
_cell.angle_beta   90.00
_cell.angle_gamma   90.00
#
_symmetry.space_group_name_H-M   'P 1'
#
loop_
_entity.id
_entity.type
_entity.pdbx_description
1 polymer ?
#
loop_
_entity_poly.entity_id
_entity_poly.type
_entity_poly.pdbx_seq_one_letter_code
_entity_poly.pdbx_strand_id
1 'polypeptide(L)'
;MDTSYDVRVWQIESRQGQQRASFGVRWSVAGRRRGRTFQTYALADGFRAELLHAVHQGVPFGVVTGLPVRRGVSASSVNWYDFAVHFVDSRWPQSSGNTRRNTARVLMITTEALLGRLPRGVRGQQVRTALFQWAFNTRCRASAPDDITAVLGWIRRQSPVMEVWEDPEVVDDVLRALYHRLDDSVAAASSRMRHRRVLNVAMEYAVRRSILSANPLPKGLNNLPRVTKQVDPRRLLNGVQAAVLLEWVGRRVRMGRCYRAFFATLYYAGLRPEEARALRVGEVVLPERCWGEVRVRAATPEVGSRWSDDGEVRESRCLKGRPEGETRVVPLHPELVEILRDLIEGDSLARGDLLFAGERGGPLAGSVYRRVWGKARAAVLSTSEYHSSAGRRVADLRDTCLTVWLNNGVPPAQVAEWGGTSVAMLFAAYTQCVSGQAQDVLHRVEAAQALPCVETDARQSGVACP
;
A
#
# COMPACT_ATOMS: atom_id res chain seq x y z
N MET A 1 -1.08 20.69 36.82
CA MET A 1 -1.90 21.41 35.82
C MET A 1 -2.84 22.33 36.57
N ASP A 2 -2.71 23.64 36.41
CA ASP A 2 -3.64 24.59 37.04
C ASP A 2 -5.00 24.49 36.36
N THR A 3 -5.99 23.98 37.09
CA THR A 3 -7.37 23.83 36.64
C THR A 3 -8.31 24.64 37.51
N SER A 4 -9.36 25.19 36.92
CA SER A 4 -10.36 25.99 37.63
C SER A 4 -11.78 25.60 37.22
N TYR A 5 -12.69 25.68 38.19
CA TYR A 5 -14.13 25.57 37.99
C TYR A 5 -14.81 26.95 37.81
N ASP A 6 -14.07 28.04 38.03
CA ASP A 6 -14.55 29.40 37.77
C ASP A 6 -14.56 29.65 36.26
N VAL A 7 -15.70 29.34 35.63
CA VAL A 7 -15.92 29.47 34.19
C VAL A 7 -17.16 30.29 33.91
N ARG A 8 -17.04 31.30 33.05
CA ARG A 8 -18.19 32.08 32.55
C ARG A 8 -18.22 32.02 31.04
N VAL A 9 -19.32 31.56 30.46
CA VAL A 9 -19.54 31.48 29.01
C VAL A 9 -20.56 32.54 28.62
N TRP A 10 -20.21 33.43 27.69
CA TRP A 10 -21.10 34.50 27.24
C TRP A 10 -22.01 34.05 26.07
N GLN A 11 -22.97 34.89 25.71
CA GLN A 11 -23.78 34.73 24.50
C GLN A 11 -22.93 34.91 23.24
N ILE A 12 -23.39 34.35 22.12
CA ILE A 12 -22.71 34.47 20.83
C ILE A 12 -22.80 35.92 20.34
N GLU A 13 -21.66 36.53 20.07
CA GLU A 13 -21.59 37.88 19.49
C GLU A 13 -21.59 37.78 17.96
N SER A 14 -22.59 38.37 17.29
CA SER A 14 -22.57 38.50 15.83
C SER A 14 -21.92 39.82 15.41
N ARG A 15 -20.90 39.76 14.53
CA ARG A 15 -20.32 40.93 13.86
C ARG A 15 -20.59 40.85 12.36
N GLN A 16 -21.31 41.83 11.82
CA GLN A 16 -21.46 41.99 10.37
C GLN A 16 -20.21 42.69 9.81
N GLY A 17 -19.39 41.95 9.06
CA GLY A 17 -18.32 42.54 8.25
C GLY A 17 -18.82 42.92 6.86
N GLN A 18 -18.05 43.75 6.13
CA GLN A 18 -18.41 44.25 4.79
C GLN A 18 -18.66 43.14 3.74
N GLN A 19 -18.17 41.92 3.95
CA GLN A 19 -18.38 40.80 3.01
C GLN A 19 -19.04 39.56 3.64
N ARG A 20 -18.86 39.28 4.94
CA ARG A 20 -19.46 38.12 5.64
C ARG A 20 -19.70 38.41 7.12
N ALA A 21 -20.76 37.83 7.68
CA ALA A 21 -21.01 37.81 9.11
C ALA A 21 -20.04 36.85 9.83
N SER A 22 -19.60 37.21 11.03
CA SER A 22 -18.76 36.38 11.89
C SER A 22 -19.38 36.25 13.28
N PHE A 23 -19.25 35.07 13.88
CA PHE A 23 -19.89 34.73 15.16
C PHE A 23 -18.83 34.42 16.21
N GLY A 24 -18.71 35.26 17.22
CA GLY A 24 -17.74 35.15 18.30
C GLY A 24 -18.30 34.47 19.53
N VAL A 25 -17.64 33.43 20.01
CA VAL A 25 -17.89 32.82 21.32
C VAL A 25 -16.83 33.33 22.28
N ARG A 26 -17.24 33.97 23.38
CA ARG A 26 -16.36 34.45 24.45
C ARG A 26 -16.60 33.62 25.71
N TRP A 27 -15.54 33.34 26.46
CA TRP A 27 -15.65 32.74 27.80
C TRP A 27 -14.42 33.08 28.66
N SER A 28 -14.49 32.90 29.97
CA SER A 28 -13.35 33.08 30.87
C SER A 28 -13.14 31.86 31.75
N VAL A 29 -11.88 31.62 32.15
CA VAL A 29 -11.48 30.59 33.11
C VAL A 29 -10.55 31.24 34.14
N ALA A 30 -10.90 31.19 35.43
CA ALA A 30 -10.16 31.85 36.52
C ALA A 30 -9.85 33.34 36.22
N GLY A 31 -10.89 34.09 35.82
CA GLY A 31 -10.77 35.50 35.43
C GLY A 31 -10.06 35.79 34.08
N ARG A 32 -9.44 34.81 33.41
CA ARG A 32 -8.76 35.03 32.11
C ARG A 32 -9.74 34.90 30.95
N ARG A 33 -9.96 36.00 30.23
CA ARG A 33 -10.87 36.04 29.05
C ARG A 33 -10.26 35.33 27.84
N ARG A 34 -11.10 34.59 27.13
CA ARG A 34 -10.82 33.85 25.89
C ARG A 34 -11.90 34.14 24.86
N GLY A 35 -11.57 33.92 23.59
CA GLY A 35 -12.52 34.12 22.50
C GLY A 35 -12.14 33.35 21.26
N ARG A 36 -13.16 32.84 20.55
CA ARG A 36 -13.00 32.15 19.27
C ARG A 36 -14.10 32.60 18.31
N THR A 37 -13.73 32.82 17.05
CA THR A 37 -14.65 33.31 16.01
C THR A 37 -14.93 32.21 14.98
N PHE A 38 -16.18 32.12 14.52
CA PHE A 38 -16.66 31.13 13.57
C PHE A 38 -17.34 31.80 12.37
N GLN A 39 -17.40 31.08 11.26
CA GLN A 39 -17.99 31.55 9.99
C GLN A 39 -19.51 31.38 9.93
N THR A 40 -20.10 30.51 10.76
CA THR A 40 -21.55 30.28 10.81
C THR A 40 -22.03 30.24 12.25
N TYR A 41 -23.29 30.64 12.46
CA TYR A 41 -23.91 30.62 13.79
C TYR A 41 -23.96 29.20 14.35
N ALA A 42 -24.31 28.20 13.53
CA ALA A 42 -24.39 26.79 13.96
C ALA A 42 -23.05 26.25 14.52
N LEU A 43 -21.91 26.64 13.94
CA LEU A 43 -20.59 26.25 14.46
C LEU A 43 -20.26 26.94 15.78
N ALA A 44 -20.64 28.21 15.92
CA ALA A 44 -20.48 28.96 17.16
C ALA A 44 -21.38 28.38 18.28
N ASP A 45 -22.62 28.02 17.94
CA ASP A 45 -23.59 27.46 18.87
C ASP A 45 -23.20 26.05 19.32
N GLY A 46 -22.77 25.19 18.39
CA GLY A 46 -22.23 23.87 18.74
C GLY A 46 -21.04 23.97 19.70
N PHE A 47 -20.07 24.87 19.44
CA PHE A 47 -18.94 25.07 20.33
C PHE A 47 -19.34 25.66 21.69
N ARG A 48 -20.29 26.60 21.72
CA ARG A 48 -20.81 27.17 22.98
C ARG A 48 -21.55 26.12 23.80
N ALA A 49 -22.34 25.26 23.16
CA ALA A 49 -23.04 24.16 23.80
C ALA A 49 -22.06 23.16 24.44
N GLU A 50 -20.93 22.86 23.80
CA GLU A 50 -19.87 22.01 24.38
C GLU A 50 -19.29 22.63 25.67
N LEU A 51 -19.02 23.93 25.69
CA LEU A 51 -18.49 24.62 26.86
C LEU A 51 -19.52 24.63 28.01
N LEU A 52 -20.78 24.94 27.71
CA LEU A 52 -21.86 24.92 28.71
C LEU A 52 -22.09 23.51 29.26
N HIS A 53 -22.11 22.50 28.39
CA HIS A 53 -22.27 21.11 28.80
C HIS A 53 -21.14 20.70 29.77
N ALA A 54 -19.89 21.06 29.48
CA ALA A 54 -18.79 20.78 30.39
C ALA A 54 -18.91 21.49 31.75
N VAL A 55 -19.42 22.72 31.78
CA VAL A 55 -19.72 23.45 33.03
C VAL A 55 -20.83 22.73 33.81
N HIS A 56 -21.92 22.33 33.16
CA HIS A 56 -23.03 21.60 33.78
C HIS A 56 -22.60 20.23 34.34
N GLN A 57 -21.66 19.56 33.68
CA GLN A 57 -21.11 18.27 34.11
C GLN A 57 -20.03 18.39 35.19
N GLY A 58 -19.72 19.59 35.68
CA GLY A 58 -18.70 19.81 36.71
C GLY A 58 -17.29 19.41 36.24
N VAL A 59 -16.98 19.63 34.95
CA VAL A 59 -15.66 19.35 34.40
C VAL A 59 -14.73 20.54 34.66
N PRO A 60 -13.53 20.34 35.24
CA PRO A 60 -12.58 21.44 35.44
C PRO A 60 -12.03 21.95 34.10
N PHE A 61 -11.73 23.24 34.00
CA PHE A 61 -11.12 23.85 32.81
C PHE A 61 -9.64 24.14 33.06
N GLY A 62 -8.78 23.92 32.06
CA GLY A 62 -7.37 24.29 32.17
C GLY A 62 -7.20 25.82 32.16
N VAL A 63 -6.48 26.40 33.13
CA VAL A 63 -6.28 27.85 33.22
C VAL A 63 -5.47 28.39 32.01
N VAL A 64 -4.55 27.56 31.49
CA VAL A 64 -3.71 27.89 30.33
C VAL A 64 -4.45 27.69 29.00
N THR A 65 -5.17 26.57 28.84
CA THR A 65 -5.86 26.22 27.58
C THR A 65 -7.21 26.92 27.44
N GLY A 66 -7.86 27.22 28.57
CA GLY A 66 -9.21 27.74 28.62
C GLY A 66 -10.28 26.71 28.22
N LEU A 67 -9.94 25.43 28.06
CA LEU A 67 -10.88 24.41 27.57
C LEU A 67 -11.18 23.38 28.67
N PRO A 68 -12.34 22.70 28.61
CA PRO A 68 -12.68 21.67 29.57
C PRO A 68 -11.69 20.51 29.49
N VAL A 69 -11.17 20.11 30.65
CA VAL A 69 -10.26 18.97 30.79
C VAL A 69 -11.09 17.71 30.61
N ARG A 70 -11.05 17.11 29.43
CA ARG A 70 -11.74 15.85 29.15
C ARG A 70 -11.22 14.79 30.14
N ARG A 71 -12.13 14.16 30.91
CA ARG A 71 -11.82 12.99 31.75
C ARG A 71 -11.52 11.78 30.85
N GLY A 72 -10.35 11.80 30.23
CA GLY A 72 -9.75 10.69 29.49
C GLY A 72 -8.34 10.46 29.97
N VAL A 73 -7.76 9.32 29.61
CA VAL A 73 -6.34 9.01 29.84
C VAL A 73 -5.52 10.08 29.10
N SER A 74 -4.95 11.03 29.85
CA SER A 74 -4.22 12.19 29.30
C SER A 74 -2.93 11.72 28.62
N ALA A 75 -2.43 12.50 27.65
CA ALA A 75 -1.14 12.28 26.99
C ALA A 75 0.01 12.10 28.01
N SER A 76 -0.07 12.79 29.14
CA SER A 76 0.89 12.71 30.25
C SER A 76 0.86 11.40 31.05
N SER A 77 -0.17 10.56 30.84
CA SER A 77 -0.38 9.30 31.59
C SER A 77 -0.16 8.04 30.75
N VAL A 78 -0.02 8.17 29.42
CA VAL A 78 0.21 7.03 28.53
C VAL A 78 1.65 6.99 28.10
N ASN A 79 2.34 5.88 28.38
CA ASN A 79 3.67 5.62 27.85
C ASN A 79 3.62 5.31 26.34
N TRP A 80 4.54 5.88 25.54
CA TRP A 80 4.60 5.64 24.09
C TRP A 80 4.73 4.16 23.74
N TYR A 81 5.59 3.40 24.44
CA TYR A 81 5.81 1.98 24.15
C TYR A 81 4.51 1.19 24.34
N ASP A 82 3.80 1.44 25.44
CA ASP A 82 2.52 0.78 25.74
C ASP A 82 1.45 1.14 24.71
N PHE A 83 1.39 2.41 24.33
CA PHE A 83 0.51 2.87 23.25
C PHE A 83 0.81 2.15 21.93
N ALA A 84 2.09 2.08 21.53
CA ALA A 84 2.52 1.48 20.27
C ALA A 84 2.22 -0.03 20.24
N VAL A 85 2.45 -0.72 21.35
CA VAL A 85 2.07 -2.13 21.55
C VAL A 85 0.56 -2.32 21.37
N HIS A 86 -0.25 -1.55 22.08
CA HIS A 86 -1.71 -1.64 21.99
C HIS A 86 -2.25 -1.28 20.60
N PHE A 87 -1.64 -0.30 19.92
CA PHE A 87 -1.97 0.04 18.54
C PHE A 87 -1.72 -1.14 17.59
N VAL A 88 -0.57 -1.81 17.71
CA VAL A 88 -0.25 -3.01 16.92
C VAL A 88 -1.30 -4.10 17.18
N ASP A 89 -1.60 -4.38 18.44
CA ASP A 89 -2.55 -5.44 18.82
C ASP A 89 -3.96 -5.15 18.29
N SER A 90 -4.42 -3.90 18.38
CA SER A 90 -5.73 -3.49 17.87
C SER A 90 -5.87 -3.66 16.35
N ARG A 91 -4.76 -3.61 15.61
CA ARG A 91 -4.72 -3.71 14.15
C ARG A 91 -4.35 -5.10 13.67
N TRP A 92 -3.78 -5.94 14.53
CA TRP A 92 -3.23 -7.24 14.16
C TRP A 92 -4.24 -8.13 13.41
N PRO A 93 -5.48 -8.34 13.92
CA PRO A 93 -6.44 -9.25 13.29
C PRO A 93 -6.89 -8.80 11.89
N GLN A 94 -6.87 -7.49 11.62
CA GLN A 94 -7.39 -6.90 10.38
C GLN A 94 -6.27 -6.56 9.37
N SER A 95 -5.00 -6.77 9.75
CA SER A 95 -3.86 -6.38 8.94
C SER A 95 -3.25 -7.60 8.27
N SER A 96 -3.00 -7.51 6.96
CA SER A 96 -2.17 -8.54 6.30
C SER A 96 -0.76 -8.60 6.90
N GLY A 97 -0.09 -9.74 6.79
CA GLY A 97 1.24 -9.88 7.38
C GLY A 97 2.26 -8.84 6.90
N ASN A 98 2.19 -8.43 5.63
CA ASN A 98 3.07 -7.36 5.11
C ASN A 98 2.73 -5.99 5.70
N THR A 99 1.45 -5.72 5.98
CA THR A 99 1.02 -4.54 6.72
C THR A 99 1.57 -4.58 8.14
N ARG A 100 1.42 -5.71 8.86
CA ARG A 100 1.96 -5.92 10.22
C ARG A 100 3.45 -5.65 10.27
N ARG A 101 4.21 -6.25 9.35
CA ARG A 101 5.66 -6.07 9.23
C ARG A 101 6.07 -4.61 8.96
N ASN A 102 5.35 -3.90 8.10
CA ASN A 102 5.64 -2.49 7.84
C ASN A 102 5.28 -1.62 9.05
N THR A 103 4.16 -1.89 9.74
CA THR A 103 3.77 -1.20 10.96
C THR A 103 4.82 -1.36 12.05
N ALA A 104 5.27 -2.58 12.30
CA ALA A 104 6.32 -2.87 13.27
C ALA A 104 7.64 -2.16 12.95
N ARG A 105 8.02 -2.07 11.67
CA ARG A 105 9.22 -1.34 11.25
C ARG A 105 9.12 0.15 11.56
N VAL A 106 7.98 0.76 11.28
CA VAL A 106 7.77 2.20 11.53
C VAL A 106 7.80 2.48 13.03
N LEU A 107 7.06 1.70 13.81
CA LEU A 107 7.05 1.86 15.27
C LEU A 107 8.42 1.58 15.90
N MET A 108 9.20 0.64 15.35
CA MET A 108 10.58 0.43 15.76
C MET A 108 11.43 1.69 15.56
N ILE A 109 11.43 2.26 14.35
CA ILE A 109 12.22 3.47 14.05
C ILE A 109 11.74 4.65 14.91
N THR A 110 10.42 4.81 15.05
CA THR A 110 9.85 5.87 15.90
C THR A 110 10.24 5.71 17.36
N THR A 111 10.18 4.50 17.90
CA THR A 111 10.56 4.24 19.30
C THR A 111 12.05 4.48 19.50
N GLU A 112 12.89 4.03 18.57
CA GLU A 112 14.34 4.28 18.63
C GLU A 112 14.66 5.79 18.59
N ALA A 113 13.95 6.57 17.77
CA ALA A 113 14.09 8.02 17.73
C ALA A 113 13.66 8.69 19.05
N LEU A 114 12.56 8.25 19.64
CA LEU A 114 12.06 8.78 20.92
C LEU A 114 12.92 8.41 22.13
N LEU A 115 13.65 7.28 22.07
CA LEU A 115 14.61 6.91 23.11
C LEU A 115 15.86 7.82 23.09
N GLY A 116 16.12 8.50 21.97
CA GLY A 116 17.30 9.35 21.80
C GLY A 116 18.60 8.57 21.92
N ARG A 117 19.52 9.06 22.76
CA ARG A 117 20.87 8.48 22.89
C ARG A 117 20.84 7.21 23.75
N LEU A 118 21.23 6.09 23.13
CA LEU A 118 21.33 4.80 23.82
C LEU A 118 22.46 4.80 24.89
N PRO A 119 22.25 4.13 26.05
CA PRO A 119 23.28 3.96 27.06
C PRO A 119 24.50 3.21 26.55
N ARG A 120 25.67 3.46 27.19
CA ARG A 120 26.90 2.70 26.90
C ARG A 120 26.65 1.21 27.15
N GLY A 121 26.99 0.38 26.17
CA GLY A 121 26.82 -1.08 26.22
C GLY A 121 25.54 -1.61 25.54
N VAL A 122 24.53 -0.78 25.29
CA VAL A 122 23.33 -1.18 24.54
C VAL A 122 23.57 -1.01 23.05
N ARG A 123 23.63 -2.11 22.29
CA ARG A 123 23.78 -2.04 20.83
C ARG A 123 22.44 -1.72 20.19
N GLY A 124 22.38 -0.71 19.32
CA GLY A 124 21.14 -0.34 18.61
C GLY A 124 20.52 -1.50 17.81
N GLN A 125 21.33 -2.44 17.32
CA GLN A 125 20.83 -3.68 16.69
C GLN A 125 19.98 -4.53 17.64
N GLN A 126 20.35 -4.63 18.92
CA GLN A 126 19.59 -5.38 19.93
C GLN A 126 18.23 -4.70 20.20
N VAL A 127 18.22 -3.38 20.35
CA VAL A 127 16.98 -2.57 20.52
C VAL A 127 16.04 -2.77 19.33
N ARG A 128 16.56 -2.60 18.10
CA ARG A 128 15.78 -2.80 16.87
C ARG A 128 15.25 -4.22 16.75
N THR A 129 16.04 -5.22 17.12
CA THR A 129 15.63 -6.63 17.10
C THR A 129 14.52 -6.90 18.12
N ALA A 130 14.68 -6.43 19.35
CA ALA A 130 13.68 -6.56 20.42
C ALA A 130 12.35 -5.91 20.00
N LEU A 131 12.40 -4.68 19.50
CA LEU A 131 11.21 -3.94 19.04
C LEU A 131 10.53 -4.61 17.85
N PHE A 132 11.29 -4.90 16.79
CA PHE A 132 10.73 -5.37 15.52
C PHE A 132 10.28 -6.83 15.56
N GLN A 133 11.08 -7.72 16.16
CA GLN A 133 10.79 -9.16 16.16
C GLN A 133 9.84 -9.56 17.28
N TRP A 134 9.76 -8.79 18.38
CA TRP A 134 9.05 -9.19 19.60
C TRP A 134 8.01 -8.16 20.03
N ALA A 135 8.38 -6.91 20.38
CA ALA A 135 7.41 -5.94 20.91
C ALA A 135 6.27 -5.66 19.93
N PHE A 136 6.60 -5.35 18.68
CA PHE A 136 5.61 -5.03 17.64
C PHE A 136 5.20 -6.24 16.82
N ASN A 137 5.34 -7.43 17.42
CA ASN A 137 4.82 -8.68 16.90
C ASN A 137 3.94 -9.35 17.96
N THR A 138 2.62 -9.18 17.85
CA THR A 138 1.65 -9.67 18.83
C THR A 138 1.81 -11.17 19.12
N ARG A 139 2.14 -11.98 18.11
CA ARG A 139 2.28 -13.44 18.27
C ARG A 139 3.57 -13.84 18.97
N CYS A 140 4.68 -13.18 18.66
CA CYS A 140 5.98 -13.55 19.23
C CYS A 140 6.17 -12.98 20.63
N ARG A 141 5.52 -11.84 20.98
CA ARG A 141 5.79 -11.07 22.19
C ARG A 141 5.78 -11.89 23.49
N ALA A 142 4.81 -12.80 23.66
CA ALA A 142 4.67 -13.61 24.86
C ALA A 142 5.79 -14.67 25.02
N SER A 143 6.42 -15.06 23.92
CA SER A 143 7.50 -16.06 23.87
C SER A 143 8.89 -15.45 23.80
N ALA A 144 9.04 -14.18 24.17
CA ALA A 144 10.31 -13.47 24.12
C ALA A 144 11.32 -14.08 25.12
N PRO A 145 12.55 -14.43 24.66
CA PRO A 145 13.62 -14.86 25.55
C PRO A 145 13.92 -13.83 26.65
N ASP A 146 14.47 -14.27 27.79
CA ASP A 146 14.67 -13.42 28.96
C ASP A 146 15.57 -12.20 28.69
N ASP A 147 16.60 -12.35 27.85
CA ASP A 147 17.47 -11.26 27.43
C ASP A 147 16.70 -10.19 26.63
N ILE A 148 15.79 -10.62 25.76
CA ILE A 148 14.90 -9.73 25.01
C ILE A 148 13.89 -9.07 25.94
N THR A 149 13.29 -9.82 26.86
CA THR A 149 12.31 -9.30 27.84
C THR A 149 12.94 -8.22 28.73
N ALA A 150 14.19 -8.41 29.16
CA ALA A 150 14.95 -7.40 29.90
C ALA A 150 15.15 -6.12 29.09
N VAL A 151 15.54 -6.25 27.80
CA VAL A 151 15.69 -5.11 26.89
C VAL A 151 14.36 -4.38 26.68
N LEU A 152 13.25 -5.11 26.48
CA LEU A 152 11.92 -4.52 26.31
C LEU A 152 11.45 -3.80 27.58
N GLY A 153 11.71 -4.37 28.76
CA GLY A 153 11.43 -3.72 30.05
C GLY A 153 12.21 -2.41 30.21
N TRP A 154 13.48 -2.39 29.80
CA TRP A 154 14.28 -1.15 29.77
C TRP A 154 13.70 -0.13 28.78
N ILE A 155 13.38 -0.54 27.55
CA ILE A 155 12.77 0.33 26.54
C ILE A 155 11.47 0.94 27.05
N ARG A 156 10.58 0.15 27.68
CA ARG A 156 9.32 0.64 28.22
C ARG A 156 9.54 1.73 29.28
N ARG A 157 10.50 1.54 30.20
CA ARG A 157 10.83 2.52 31.24
C ARG A 157 11.45 3.80 30.69
N GLN A 158 12.24 3.71 29.62
CA GLN A 158 12.90 4.87 29.00
C GLN A 158 12.03 5.57 27.96
N SER A 159 10.98 4.91 27.47
CA SER A 159 10.07 5.51 26.50
C SER A 159 9.31 6.66 27.15
N PRO A 160 9.21 7.82 26.48
CA PRO A 160 8.50 8.97 27.01
C PRO A 160 6.98 8.72 27.05
N VAL A 161 6.27 9.60 27.76
CA VAL A 161 4.81 9.67 27.70
C VAL A 161 4.35 10.33 26.40
N MET A 162 3.09 10.12 26.03
CA MET A 162 2.51 10.60 24.77
C MET A 162 2.51 12.13 24.63
N GLU A 163 2.63 12.88 25.74
CA GLU A 163 2.78 14.35 25.74
C GLU A 163 3.98 14.85 24.94
N VAL A 164 5.03 14.01 24.80
CA VAL A 164 6.21 14.34 23.98
C VAL A 164 5.86 14.67 22.52
N TRP A 165 4.74 14.15 22.03
CA TRP A 165 4.26 14.39 20.67
C TRP A 165 3.61 15.76 20.47
N GLU A 166 3.37 16.51 21.55
CA GLU A 166 2.89 17.89 21.47
C GLU A 166 4.03 18.87 21.14
N ASP A 167 5.29 18.44 21.27
CA ASP A 167 6.48 19.19 20.85
C ASP A 167 6.76 19.02 19.35
N PRO A 168 6.68 20.10 18.54
CA PRO A 168 7.00 20.04 17.12
C PRO A 168 8.43 19.59 16.80
N GLU A 169 9.42 19.89 17.65
CA GLU A 169 10.82 19.50 17.39
C GLU A 169 10.98 17.98 17.45
N VAL A 170 10.34 17.33 18.44
CA VAL A 170 10.32 15.88 18.56
C VAL A 170 9.64 15.23 17.35
N VAL A 171 8.54 15.83 16.86
CA VAL A 171 7.85 15.36 15.65
C VAL A 171 8.79 15.41 14.44
N ASP A 172 9.52 16.51 14.26
CA ASP A 172 10.45 16.70 13.16
C ASP A 172 11.65 15.74 13.24
N ASP A 173 12.17 15.49 14.43
CA ASP A 173 13.25 14.53 14.68
C ASP A 173 12.83 13.09 14.35
N VAL A 174 11.63 12.69 14.76
CA VAL A 174 11.07 11.37 14.40
C VAL A 174 10.86 11.26 12.89
N LEU A 175 10.32 12.31 12.25
CA LEU A 175 10.13 12.30 10.81
C LEU A 175 11.47 12.23 10.07
N ARG A 176 12.51 12.89 10.57
CA ARG A 176 13.89 12.78 10.06
C ARG A 176 14.36 11.32 10.16
N ALA A 177 14.24 10.69 11.33
CA ALA A 177 14.60 9.27 11.49
C ALA A 177 13.83 8.34 10.53
N LEU A 178 12.54 8.60 10.28
CA LEU A 178 11.74 7.82 9.34
C LEU A 178 12.09 8.06 7.86
N TYR A 179 12.72 9.19 7.55
CA TYR A 179 13.07 9.59 6.19
C TYR A 179 14.49 9.23 5.77
N HIS A 180 15.32 8.82 6.71
CA HIS A 180 16.70 8.40 6.48
C HIS A 180 16.88 6.90 6.71
N ARG A 181 17.98 6.38 6.18
CA ARG A 181 18.46 5.02 6.43
C ARG A 181 19.43 5.03 7.62
N LEU A 182 19.86 3.85 8.05
CA LEU A 182 20.84 3.70 9.13
C LEU A 182 22.23 4.25 8.77
N ASP A 183 22.51 4.46 7.48
CA ASP A 183 23.73 5.09 6.96
C ASP A 183 23.55 6.60 6.69
N ASP A 184 22.51 7.19 7.28
CA ASP A 184 22.07 8.59 7.11
C ASP A 184 21.68 9.00 5.68
N SER A 185 21.75 8.09 4.70
CA SER A 185 21.29 8.37 3.35
C SER A 185 19.77 8.50 3.27
N VAL A 186 19.29 9.34 2.35
CA VAL A 186 17.85 9.59 2.19
C VAL A 186 17.14 8.31 1.72
N ALA A 187 16.07 7.94 2.43
CA ALA A 187 15.25 6.81 2.05
C ALA A 187 14.46 7.09 0.76
N ALA A 188 14.17 6.02 0.00
CA ALA A 188 13.36 6.11 -1.20
C ALA A 188 12.02 6.82 -0.91
N ALA A 189 11.55 7.67 -1.83
CA ALA A 189 10.34 8.46 -1.64
C ALA A 189 9.11 7.57 -1.29
N SER A 190 9.00 6.40 -1.91
CA SER A 190 7.94 5.43 -1.61
C SER A 190 8.00 4.86 -0.18
N SER A 191 9.21 4.68 0.38
CA SER A 191 9.40 4.27 1.77
C SER A 191 9.00 5.40 2.73
N ARG A 192 9.45 6.63 2.46
CA ARG A 192 9.10 7.81 3.27
C ARG A 192 7.60 8.04 3.34
N MET A 193 6.93 7.98 2.19
CA MET A 193 5.47 8.08 2.11
C MET A 193 4.75 6.99 2.90
N ARG A 194 5.25 5.74 2.83
CA ARG A 194 4.69 4.62 3.58
C ARG A 194 4.88 4.80 5.09
N HIS A 195 6.09 5.14 5.52
CA HIS A 195 6.41 5.36 6.93
C HIS A 195 5.53 6.45 7.53
N ARG A 196 5.42 7.59 6.83
CA ARG A 196 4.53 8.69 7.22
C ARG A 196 3.07 8.25 7.32
N ARG A 197 2.56 7.51 6.35
CA ARG A 197 1.17 7.03 6.36
C ARG A 197 0.89 6.14 7.56
N VAL A 198 1.79 5.22 7.88
CA VAL A 198 1.64 4.33 9.05
C VAL A 198 1.63 5.16 10.34
N LEU A 199 2.59 6.09 10.51
CA LEU A 199 2.66 6.94 11.69
C LEU A 199 1.41 7.82 11.82
N ASN A 200 0.92 8.37 10.70
CA ASN A 200 -0.30 9.17 10.68
C ASN A 200 -1.52 8.37 11.17
N VAL A 201 -1.67 7.13 10.73
CA VAL A 201 -2.77 6.24 11.21
C VAL A 201 -2.63 5.93 12.71
N ALA A 202 -1.40 5.79 13.21
CA ALA A 202 -1.16 5.62 14.65
C ALA A 202 -1.58 6.87 15.43
N MET A 203 -1.19 8.06 14.97
CA MET A 203 -1.57 9.32 15.62
C MET A 203 -3.08 9.59 15.56
N GLU A 204 -3.75 9.27 14.44
CA GLU A 204 -5.21 9.34 14.36
C GLU A 204 -5.89 8.35 15.32
N TYR A 205 -5.27 7.20 15.57
CA TYR A 205 -5.76 6.27 16.59
C TYR A 205 -5.61 6.85 18.00
N ALA A 206 -4.49 7.52 18.32
CA ALA A 206 -4.31 8.22 19.59
C ALA A 206 -5.37 9.31 19.80
N VAL A 207 -5.68 10.10 18.75
CA VAL A 207 -6.73 11.12 18.79
C VAL A 207 -8.11 10.51 18.99
N ARG A 208 -8.45 9.44 18.28
CA ARG A 208 -9.74 8.74 18.47
C ARG A 208 -9.90 8.15 19.87
N ARG A 209 -8.79 7.76 20.51
CA ARG A 209 -8.77 7.30 21.91
C ARG A 209 -8.73 8.45 22.93
N SER A 210 -8.79 9.70 22.48
CA SER A 210 -8.67 10.90 23.31
C SER A 210 -7.36 10.98 24.12
N ILE A 211 -6.30 10.31 23.64
CA ILE A 211 -4.96 10.39 24.24
C ILE A 211 -4.29 11.69 23.78
N LEU A 212 -4.40 12.02 22.50
CA LEU A 212 -3.95 13.28 21.91
C LEU A 212 -5.15 14.14 21.52
N SER A 213 -5.02 15.46 21.65
CA SER A 213 -6.08 16.41 21.27
C SER A 213 -6.20 16.60 19.76
N ALA A 214 -5.08 16.50 19.04
CA ALA A 214 -4.99 16.63 17.59
C ALA A 214 -3.86 15.75 17.04
N ASN A 215 -3.86 15.51 15.72
CA ASN A 215 -2.77 14.80 15.08
C ASN A 215 -1.55 15.74 14.98
N PRO A 216 -0.41 15.39 15.61
CA PRO A 216 0.76 16.27 15.68
C PRO A 216 1.54 16.32 14.37
N LEU A 217 1.29 15.40 13.43
CA LEU A 217 2.03 15.38 12.18
C LEU A 217 1.64 16.58 11.30
N PRO A 218 2.62 17.30 10.71
CA PRO A 218 2.35 18.50 9.93
C PRO A 218 1.40 18.21 8.76
N LYS A 219 0.47 19.11 8.47
CA LYS A 219 -0.43 18.95 7.33
C LYS A 219 0.34 19.22 6.03
N GLY A 220 0.20 18.33 5.05
CA GLY A 220 0.83 18.47 3.74
C GLY A 220 1.97 17.49 3.49
N LEU A 221 2.11 17.10 2.22
CA LEU A 221 3.19 16.27 1.69
C LEU A 221 4.17 17.12 0.87
N ASN A 222 4.10 18.45 1.01
CA ASN A 222 4.49 19.40 -0.02
C ASN A 222 5.99 19.35 -0.39
N ASN A 223 6.84 18.82 0.49
CA ASN A 223 8.28 18.66 0.27
C ASN A 223 8.73 17.21 0.02
N LEU A 224 7.80 16.24 0.01
CA LEU A 224 8.12 14.87 -0.39
C LEU A 224 7.95 14.75 -1.91
N PRO A 225 8.96 14.22 -2.65
CA PRO A 225 8.83 14.03 -4.08
C PRO A 225 7.57 13.22 -4.37
N ARG A 226 6.71 13.74 -5.25
CA ARG A 226 5.51 13.03 -5.69
C ARG A 226 5.99 11.69 -6.26
N VAL A 227 5.67 10.59 -5.59
CA VAL A 227 5.98 9.26 -6.13
C VAL A 227 5.05 9.07 -7.32
N THR A 228 5.55 9.33 -8.53
CA THR A 228 4.85 8.95 -9.75
C THR A 228 4.73 7.43 -9.73
N LYS A 229 3.49 6.94 -9.80
CA LYS A 229 3.20 5.51 -9.98
C LYS A 229 3.46 5.06 -11.42
N GLN A 230 4.04 5.94 -12.23
CA GLN A 230 4.28 5.72 -13.65
C GLN A 230 5.32 4.62 -13.85
N VAL A 231 4.97 3.70 -14.73
CA VAL A 231 5.89 2.73 -15.30
C VAL A 231 6.82 3.51 -16.24
N ASP A 232 8.11 3.28 -16.05
CA ASP A 232 9.16 3.81 -16.92
C ASP A 232 9.25 2.89 -18.15
N PRO A 233 8.97 3.37 -19.37
CA PRO A 233 9.00 2.55 -20.59
C PRO A 233 10.34 1.83 -20.79
N ARG A 234 11.45 2.40 -20.30
CA ARG A 234 12.79 1.79 -20.38
C ARG A 234 12.92 0.49 -19.59
N ARG A 235 11.96 0.18 -18.70
CA ARG A 235 11.91 -1.08 -17.95
C ARG A 235 11.27 -2.21 -18.74
N LEU A 236 10.48 -1.90 -19.76
CA LEU A 236 9.74 -2.89 -20.53
C LEU A 236 10.70 -3.66 -21.43
N LEU A 237 10.40 -4.95 -21.61
CA LEU A 237 11.17 -5.82 -22.49
C LEU A 237 10.54 -5.84 -23.88
N ASN A 238 11.37 -5.85 -24.92
CA ASN A 238 10.90 -6.20 -26.25
C ASN A 238 10.76 -7.73 -26.39
N GLY A 239 10.08 -8.19 -27.45
CA GLY A 239 9.82 -9.62 -27.68
C GLY A 239 11.10 -10.46 -27.79
N VAL A 240 12.13 -9.95 -28.45
CA VAL A 240 13.43 -10.64 -28.60
C VAL A 240 14.10 -10.83 -27.25
N GLN A 241 14.19 -9.77 -26.44
CA GLN A 241 14.76 -9.82 -25.09
C GLN A 241 14.01 -10.82 -24.20
N ALA A 242 12.67 -10.81 -24.23
CA ALA A 242 11.86 -11.76 -23.48
C ALA A 242 12.13 -13.21 -23.92
N ALA A 243 12.17 -13.46 -25.23
CA ALA A 243 12.42 -14.79 -25.78
C ALA A 243 13.80 -15.34 -25.37
N VAL A 244 14.88 -14.57 -25.53
CA VAL A 244 16.24 -15.03 -25.17
C VAL A 244 16.38 -15.25 -23.66
N LEU A 245 15.72 -14.44 -22.83
CA LEU A 245 15.71 -14.61 -21.37
C LEU A 245 14.98 -15.90 -20.97
N LEU A 246 13.80 -16.17 -21.54
CA LEU A 246 13.02 -17.37 -21.25
C LEU A 246 13.74 -18.64 -21.72
N GLU A 247 14.38 -18.58 -22.89
CA GLU A 247 15.16 -19.68 -23.45
C GLU A 247 16.37 -20.02 -22.57
N TRP A 248 17.16 -19.01 -22.15
CA TRP A 248 18.29 -19.24 -21.26
C TRP A 248 17.86 -19.84 -19.92
N VAL A 249 16.73 -19.38 -19.37
CA VAL A 249 16.18 -19.97 -18.14
C VAL A 249 15.77 -21.44 -18.36
N GLY A 250 15.15 -21.74 -19.50
CA GLY A 250 14.71 -23.08 -19.88
C GLY A 250 15.84 -24.10 -19.99
N ARG A 251 17.00 -23.68 -20.52
CA ARG A 251 18.20 -24.52 -20.70
C ARG A 251 18.91 -24.90 -19.40
N ARG A 252 18.50 -24.35 -18.25
CA ARG A 252 19.11 -24.71 -16.98
C ARG A 252 18.79 -26.16 -16.62
N VAL A 253 19.83 -26.93 -16.32
CA VAL A 253 19.72 -28.35 -15.92
C VAL A 253 18.73 -28.55 -14.77
N ARG A 254 18.85 -27.72 -13.72
CA ARG A 254 17.98 -27.80 -12.54
C ARG A 254 16.84 -26.80 -12.64
N MET A 255 15.61 -27.31 -12.60
CA MET A 255 14.36 -26.54 -12.57
C MET A 255 14.17 -25.62 -13.80
N GLY A 256 14.85 -25.87 -14.93
CA GLY A 256 14.79 -25.02 -16.12
C GLY A 256 13.38 -24.88 -16.67
N ARG A 257 12.69 -26.02 -16.89
CA ARG A 257 11.28 -26.06 -17.33
C ARG A 257 10.36 -25.26 -16.42
N CYS A 258 10.40 -25.56 -15.12
CA CYS A 258 9.57 -24.86 -14.14
C CYS A 258 9.81 -23.35 -14.11
N TYR A 259 11.07 -22.87 -14.12
CA TYR A 259 11.33 -21.43 -14.11
C TYR A 259 10.98 -20.75 -15.44
N ARG A 260 11.18 -21.41 -16.59
CA ARG A 260 10.76 -20.90 -17.91
C ARG A 260 9.26 -20.69 -17.91
N ALA A 261 8.50 -21.72 -17.52
CA ALA A 261 7.05 -21.68 -17.43
C ALA A 261 6.54 -20.61 -16.44
N PHE A 262 7.19 -20.49 -15.27
CA PHE A 262 6.86 -19.46 -14.28
C PHE A 262 7.03 -18.05 -14.86
N PHE A 263 8.18 -17.72 -15.46
CA PHE A 263 8.40 -16.38 -16.04
C PHE A 263 7.54 -16.14 -17.28
N ALA A 264 7.35 -17.14 -18.13
CA ALA A 264 6.45 -17.06 -19.29
C ALA A 264 5.01 -16.74 -18.83
N THR A 265 4.54 -17.32 -17.73
CA THR A 265 3.23 -17.00 -17.16
C THR A 265 3.10 -15.53 -16.77
N LEU A 266 4.16 -14.92 -16.20
CA LEU A 266 4.15 -13.49 -15.89
C LEU A 266 4.19 -12.62 -17.15
N TYR A 267 4.87 -13.07 -18.20
CA TYR A 267 5.05 -12.35 -19.46
C TYR A 267 3.81 -12.39 -20.36
N TYR A 268 3.21 -13.56 -20.58
CA TYR A 268 2.08 -13.70 -21.50
C TYR A 268 0.73 -13.43 -20.84
N ALA A 269 0.56 -13.76 -19.55
CA ALA A 269 -0.71 -13.63 -18.85
C ALA A 269 -0.71 -12.48 -17.81
N GLY A 270 0.42 -11.80 -17.62
CA GLY A 270 0.47 -10.61 -16.77
C GLY A 270 0.18 -10.89 -15.30
N LEU A 271 0.27 -12.13 -14.83
CA LEU A 271 0.02 -12.47 -13.42
C LEU A 271 1.05 -11.80 -12.51
N ARG A 272 0.69 -11.58 -11.24
CA ARG A 272 1.69 -11.21 -10.24
C ARG A 272 2.51 -12.43 -9.83
N PRO A 273 3.79 -12.26 -9.43
CA PRO A 273 4.59 -13.38 -8.94
C PRO A 273 3.91 -14.16 -7.82
N GLU A 274 3.23 -13.48 -6.88
CA GLU A 274 2.49 -14.12 -5.80
C GLU A 274 1.23 -14.89 -6.25
N GLU A 275 0.61 -14.49 -7.37
CA GLU A 275 -0.55 -15.18 -7.96
C GLU A 275 -0.07 -16.43 -8.70
N ALA A 276 0.94 -16.28 -9.56
CA ALA A 276 1.51 -17.40 -10.33
C ALA A 276 2.02 -18.51 -9.40
N ARG A 277 2.66 -18.17 -8.28
CA ARG A 277 3.15 -19.16 -7.28
C ARG A 277 2.05 -19.94 -6.57
N ALA A 278 0.84 -19.42 -6.55
CA ALA A 278 -0.31 -20.06 -5.91
C ALA A 278 -1.08 -20.97 -6.88
N LEU A 279 -0.80 -20.90 -8.18
CA LEU A 279 -1.53 -21.65 -9.20
C LEU A 279 -1.38 -23.16 -9.04
N ARG A 280 -2.49 -23.86 -9.26
CA ARG A 280 -2.54 -25.32 -9.37
C ARG A 280 -2.88 -25.78 -10.78
N VAL A 281 -2.52 -27.01 -11.11
CA VAL A 281 -2.81 -27.62 -12.43
C VAL A 281 -4.32 -27.63 -12.72
N GLY A 282 -5.16 -27.88 -11.72
CA GLY A 282 -6.62 -27.87 -11.89
C GLY A 282 -7.24 -26.49 -12.17
N GLU A 283 -6.46 -25.41 -12.15
CA GLU A 283 -6.92 -24.04 -12.40
C GLU A 283 -6.65 -23.56 -13.83
N VAL A 284 -5.93 -24.34 -14.64
CA VAL A 284 -5.63 -24.03 -16.04
C VAL A 284 -6.44 -24.91 -17.00
N VAL A 285 -6.84 -24.31 -18.12
CA VAL A 285 -7.43 -24.99 -19.28
C VAL A 285 -6.47 -24.78 -20.45
N LEU A 286 -5.91 -25.88 -20.96
CA LEU A 286 -4.76 -25.89 -21.88
C LEU A 286 -5.08 -26.65 -23.18
N PRO A 287 -5.92 -26.07 -24.06
CA PRO A 287 -6.27 -26.71 -25.34
C PRO A 287 -5.07 -26.77 -26.31
N GLU A 288 -5.06 -27.71 -27.24
CA GLU A 288 -3.87 -27.98 -28.07
C GLU A 288 -3.54 -26.90 -29.11
N ARG A 289 -4.53 -26.16 -29.63
CA ARG A 289 -4.33 -25.25 -30.78
C ARG A 289 -5.05 -23.90 -30.66
N CYS A 290 -5.39 -23.49 -29.44
CA CYS A 290 -6.08 -22.22 -29.22
C CYS A 290 -5.71 -21.59 -27.89
N TRP A 291 -6.31 -20.43 -27.62
CA TRP A 291 -6.15 -19.74 -26.35
C TRP A 291 -6.60 -20.62 -25.20
N GLY A 292 -5.76 -20.69 -24.17
CA GLY A 292 -6.12 -21.30 -22.91
C GLY A 292 -6.68 -20.28 -21.95
N GLU A 293 -7.00 -20.74 -20.74
CA GLU A 293 -7.47 -19.88 -19.66
C GLU A 293 -6.87 -20.31 -18.33
N VAL A 294 -6.59 -19.35 -17.47
CA VAL A 294 -6.26 -19.61 -16.05
C VAL A 294 -7.25 -18.91 -15.14
N ARG A 295 -7.76 -19.67 -14.17
CA ARG A 295 -8.60 -19.12 -13.10
C ARG A 295 -7.74 -18.78 -11.90
N VAL A 296 -7.48 -17.51 -11.69
CA VAL A 296 -6.70 -17.04 -10.53
C VAL A 296 -7.62 -16.89 -9.33
N ARG A 297 -7.35 -17.64 -8.25
CA ARG A 297 -8.16 -17.64 -7.02
C ARG A 297 -7.46 -17.03 -5.81
N ALA A 298 -6.14 -17.16 -5.74
CA ALA A 298 -5.37 -16.80 -4.57
C ALA A 298 -4.04 -16.13 -4.93
N ALA A 299 -3.43 -15.49 -3.92
CA ALA A 299 -2.08 -14.98 -3.98
C ALA A 299 -1.31 -15.39 -2.72
N THR A 300 -0.08 -15.90 -2.88
CA THR A 300 0.80 -16.31 -1.78
C THR A 300 2.01 -15.37 -1.64
N PRO A 301 1.85 -14.15 -1.09
CA PRO A 301 2.98 -13.26 -0.84
C PRO A 301 3.93 -13.84 0.23
N GLU A 302 5.22 -13.50 0.09
CA GLU A 302 6.19 -13.75 1.15
C GLU A 302 6.10 -12.67 2.21
N VAL A 303 5.80 -13.08 3.43
CA VAL A 303 5.73 -12.19 4.59
C VAL A 303 6.82 -12.54 5.60
N GLY A 304 7.13 -13.83 5.72
CA GLY A 304 7.94 -14.42 6.78
C GLY A 304 7.04 -15.05 7.85
N SER A 305 7.43 -16.22 8.35
CA SER A 305 6.64 -17.08 9.25
C SER A 305 6.15 -16.37 10.50
N ARG A 306 6.98 -15.48 11.04
CA ARG A 306 6.67 -14.71 12.23
C ARG A 306 5.56 -13.67 12.05
N TRP A 307 5.12 -13.40 10.83
CA TRP A 307 4.18 -12.32 10.51
C TRP A 307 2.87 -12.81 9.88
N SER A 308 2.78 -14.09 9.50
CA SER A 308 1.59 -14.73 8.95
C SER A 308 0.66 -15.21 10.07
N ASP A 309 -0.59 -15.53 9.73
CA ASP A 309 -1.59 -16.08 10.66
C ASP A 309 -1.40 -17.58 10.94
N ASP A 310 -0.71 -18.29 10.06
CA ASP A 310 -0.53 -19.73 10.19
C ASP A 310 0.90 -20.12 10.62
N GLY A 311 1.79 -19.14 10.83
CA GLY A 311 3.20 -19.41 11.13
C GLY A 311 4.00 -19.86 9.90
N GLU A 312 3.37 -19.98 8.73
CA GLU A 312 4.02 -20.29 7.46
C GLU A 312 4.76 -19.08 6.89
N VAL A 313 5.89 -19.30 6.20
CA VAL A 313 6.68 -18.21 5.58
C VAL A 313 5.84 -17.37 4.58
N ARG A 314 4.74 -17.96 4.11
CA ARG A 314 3.83 -17.44 3.11
C ARG A 314 2.41 -17.47 3.67
N GLU A 315 1.63 -16.48 3.28
CA GLU A 315 0.22 -16.35 3.67
C GLU A 315 -0.61 -16.60 2.40
N SER A 316 -1.57 -17.54 2.42
CA SER A 316 -2.53 -17.68 1.31
C SER A 316 -3.61 -16.61 1.46
N ARG A 317 -3.86 -15.82 0.42
CA ARG A 317 -4.80 -14.69 0.49
C ARG A 317 -5.68 -14.59 -0.73
N CYS A 318 -6.84 -13.94 -0.55
CA CYS A 318 -7.66 -13.44 -1.64
C CYS A 318 -6.89 -12.43 -2.51
N LEU A 319 -7.40 -12.24 -3.73
CA LEU A 319 -6.79 -11.32 -4.70
C LEU A 319 -6.81 -9.89 -4.18
N LYS A 320 -5.73 -9.13 -4.43
CA LYS A 320 -5.59 -7.77 -3.92
C LYS A 320 -6.74 -6.88 -4.39
N GLY A 321 -7.52 -6.38 -3.43
CA GLY A 321 -8.62 -5.44 -3.67
C GLY A 321 -9.94 -6.11 -4.03
N ARG A 322 -10.04 -7.44 -3.87
CA ARG A 322 -11.27 -8.21 -4.09
C ARG A 322 -11.71 -8.90 -2.78
N PRO A 323 -13.02 -9.09 -2.56
CA PRO A 323 -13.55 -9.94 -1.50
C PRO A 323 -12.99 -11.36 -1.53
N GLU A 324 -13.12 -12.05 -0.41
CA GLU A 324 -12.74 -13.46 -0.31
C GLU A 324 -13.55 -14.32 -1.29
N GLY A 325 -12.88 -15.24 -1.99
CA GLY A 325 -13.51 -16.15 -2.96
C GLY A 325 -13.69 -15.61 -4.38
N GLU A 326 -13.48 -14.30 -4.63
CA GLU A 326 -13.62 -13.74 -5.96
C GLU A 326 -12.46 -14.19 -6.88
N THR A 327 -12.80 -14.87 -7.97
CA THR A 327 -11.84 -15.35 -8.96
C THR A 327 -11.86 -14.50 -10.21
N ARG A 328 -10.74 -14.45 -10.92
CA ARG A 328 -10.68 -13.84 -12.26
C ARG A 328 -10.12 -14.84 -13.26
N VAL A 329 -10.68 -14.83 -14.47
CA VAL A 329 -10.19 -15.63 -15.59
C VAL A 329 -9.23 -14.76 -16.41
N VAL A 330 -8.12 -15.35 -16.85
CA VAL A 330 -7.11 -14.70 -17.69
C VAL A 330 -6.87 -15.55 -18.92
N PRO A 331 -6.88 -14.96 -20.12
CA PRO A 331 -6.52 -15.69 -21.33
C PRO A 331 -5.02 -16.07 -21.29
N LEU A 332 -4.73 -17.29 -21.72
CA LEU A 332 -3.37 -17.82 -21.89
C LEU A 332 -3.03 -17.84 -23.37
N HIS A 333 -1.98 -17.11 -23.73
CA HIS A 333 -1.45 -17.11 -25.09
C HIS A 333 -1.12 -18.54 -25.55
N PRO A 334 -1.34 -18.92 -26.84
CA PRO A 334 -1.06 -20.28 -27.32
C PRO A 334 0.35 -20.79 -27.01
N GLU A 335 1.39 -19.96 -27.18
CA GLU A 335 2.76 -20.34 -26.80
C GLU A 335 2.92 -20.62 -25.30
N LEU A 336 2.19 -19.89 -24.44
CA LEU A 336 2.19 -20.18 -23.01
C LEU A 336 1.47 -21.50 -22.73
N VAL A 337 0.41 -21.81 -23.47
CA VAL A 337 -0.30 -23.09 -23.35
C VAL A 337 0.66 -24.25 -23.63
N GLU A 338 1.42 -24.21 -24.72
CA GLU A 338 2.45 -25.20 -25.03
C GLU A 338 3.50 -25.33 -23.91
N ILE A 339 4.06 -24.21 -23.45
CA ILE A 339 5.05 -24.21 -22.37
C ILE A 339 4.51 -24.84 -21.07
N LEU A 340 3.24 -24.59 -20.74
CA LEU A 340 2.61 -25.14 -19.55
C LEU A 340 2.29 -26.63 -19.70
N ARG A 341 1.88 -27.07 -20.89
CA ARG A 341 1.68 -28.49 -21.20
C ARG A 341 2.99 -29.27 -21.10
N ASP A 342 4.06 -28.76 -21.72
CA ASP A 342 5.41 -29.34 -21.63
C ASP A 342 5.87 -29.52 -20.18
N LEU A 343 5.55 -28.55 -19.31
CA LEU A 343 5.87 -28.65 -17.88
C LEU A 343 5.06 -29.75 -17.20
N ILE A 344 3.74 -29.75 -17.39
CA ILE A 344 2.83 -30.70 -16.73
C ILE A 344 3.15 -32.13 -17.14
N GLU A 345 3.37 -32.36 -18.44
CA GLU A 345 3.74 -33.67 -18.98
C GLU A 345 5.15 -34.06 -18.53
N GLY A 346 6.12 -33.17 -18.67
CA GLY A 346 7.53 -33.44 -18.35
C GLY A 346 7.83 -33.67 -16.87
N ASP A 347 7.03 -33.09 -15.97
CA ASP A 347 7.16 -33.27 -14.52
C ASP A 347 6.02 -34.15 -13.94
N SER A 348 5.15 -34.71 -14.80
CA SER A 348 4.04 -35.61 -14.42
C SER A 348 3.12 -35.03 -13.33
N LEU A 349 2.74 -33.76 -13.46
CA LEU A 349 1.96 -33.04 -12.44
C LEU A 349 0.48 -33.45 -12.45
N ALA A 350 -0.06 -33.76 -11.28
CA ALA A 350 -1.47 -34.07 -11.10
C ALA A 350 -2.32 -32.80 -10.92
N ARG A 351 -3.65 -32.93 -11.09
CA ARG A 351 -4.62 -31.82 -10.98
C ARG A 351 -4.50 -31.02 -9.67
N GLY A 352 -4.16 -31.69 -8.57
CA GLY A 352 -4.02 -31.08 -7.24
C GLY A 352 -2.69 -30.36 -7.03
N ASP A 353 -1.69 -30.58 -7.88
CA ASP A 353 -0.33 -30.10 -7.65
C ASP A 353 -0.19 -28.61 -7.92
N LEU A 354 0.83 -28.01 -7.29
CA LEU A 354 1.26 -26.67 -7.64
C LEU A 354 1.82 -26.69 -9.06
N LEU A 355 1.37 -25.76 -9.89
CA LEU A 355 1.87 -25.62 -11.26
C LEU A 355 3.36 -25.25 -11.26
N PHE A 356 3.83 -24.51 -10.25
CA PHE A 356 5.24 -24.18 -10.06
C PHE A 356 5.72 -24.55 -8.65
N ALA A 357 6.15 -25.78 -8.47
CA ALA A 357 6.74 -26.27 -7.23
C ALA A 357 8.24 -25.97 -7.14
N GLY A 358 8.76 -25.77 -5.92
CA GLY A 358 10.21 -25.75 -5.67
C GLY A 358 10.79 -27.16 -5.54
N GLU A 359 12.12 -27.28 -5.62
CA GLU A 359 12.84 -28.58 -5.55
C GLU A 359 12.53 -29.40 -4.29
N ARG A 360 12.21 -28.75 -3.17
CA ARG A 360 11.90 -29.41 -1.88
C ARG A 360 10.40 -29.55 -1.64
N GLY A 361 9.58 -29.39 -2.67
CA GLY A 361 8.13 -29.26 -2.53
C GLY A 361 7.69 -27.85 -2.11
N GLY A 362 6.39 -27.59 -2.27
CA GLY A 362 5.76 -26.30 -1.98
C GLY A 362 6.09 -25.17 -2.98
N PRO A 363 5.56 -23.95 -2.78
CA PRO A 363 5.72 -22.86 -3.76
C PRO A 363 7.17 -22.42 -3.99
N LEU A 364 7.48 -21.97 -5.21
CA LEU A 364 8.78 -21.38 -5.56
C LEU A 364 9.21 -20.29 -4.55
N ALA A 365 10.48 -20.23 -4.18
CA ALA A 365 10.98 -19.19 -3.27
C ALA A 365 11.32 -17.88 -4.00
N GLY A 366 10.85 -16.77 -3.42
CA GLY A 366 11.02 -15.38 -3.87
C GLY A 366 12.44 -14.97 -4.14
N SER A 367 13.33 -15.30 -3.20
CA SER A 367 14.75 -15.03 -3.31
C SER A 367 15.42 -15.84 -4.43
N VAL A 368 14.94 -17.06 -4.67
CA VAL A 368 15.54 -17.99 -5.64
C VAL A 368 15.17 -17.58 -7.07
N TYR A 369 13.88 -17.43 -7.39
CA TYR A 369 13.52 -17.04 -8.76
C TYR A 369 14.07 -15.66 -9.13
N ARG A 370 14.15 -14.70 -8.19
CA ARG A 370 14.80 -13.40 -8.44
C ARG A 370 16.28 -13.53 -8.77
N ARG A 371 16.98 -14.45 -8.09
CA ARG A 371 18.39 -14.76 -8.39
C ARG A 371 18.55 -15.41 -9.76
N VAL A 372 17.65 -16.34 -10.12
CA VAL A 372 17.63 -16.97 -11.45
C VAL A 372 17.42 -15.91 -12.53
N TRP A 373 16.46 -15.01 -12.35
CA TRP A 373 16.20 -13.90 -13.26
C TRP A 373 17.41 -12.97 -13.42
N GLY A 374 18.06 -12.61 -12.31
CA GLY A 374 19.29 -11.81 -12.34
C GLY A 374 20.42 -12.48 -13.12
N LYS A 375 20.60 -13.80 -12.97
CA LYS A 375 21.59 -14.57 -13.74
C LYS A 375 21.26 -14.63 -15.23
N ALA A 376 19.98 -14.80 -15.58
CA ALA A 376 19.54 -14.80 -16.97
C ALA A 376 19.86 -13.46 -17.63
N ARG A 377 19.48 -12.35 -16.99
CA ARG A 377 19.81 -10.99 -17.47
C ARG A 377 21.30 -10.79 -17.67
N ALA A 378 22.12 -11.23 -16.73
CA ALA A 378 23.58 -11.08 -16.83
C ALA A 378 24.18 -11.91 -17.97
N ALA A 379 23.54 -13.00 -18.37
CA ALA A 379 24.05 -13.92 -19.38
C ALA A 379 23.63 -13.57 -20.81
N VAL A 380 22.43 -12.99 -21.00
CA VAL A 380 21.87 -12.79 -22.36
C VAL A 380 21.72 -11.34 -22.78
N LEU A 381 21.66 -10.40 -21.83
CA LEU A 381 21.59 -8.99 -22.18
C LEU A 381 23.00 -8.45 -22.43
N SER A 382 23.13 -7.51 -23.36
CA SER A 382 24.38 -6.77 -23.52
C SER A 382 24.73 -6.02 -22.23
N THR A 383 26.01 -5.64 -22.07
CA THR A 383 26.48 -4.90 -20.89
C THR A 383 25.65 -3.63 -20.66
N SER A 384 25.33 -2.86 -21.71
CA SER A 384 24.51 -1.66 -21.61
C SER A 384 23.08 -1.95 -21.17
N GLU A 385 22.43 -2.96 -21.75
CA GLU A 385 21.07 -3.39 -21.39
C GLU A 385 21.00 -3.94 -19.96
N TYR A 386 22.00 -4.70 -19.53
CA TYR A 386 22.05 -5.25 -18.17
C TYR A 386 22.10 -4.15 -17.11
N HIS A 387 22.95 -3.13 -17.33
CA HIS A 387 23.08 -1.97 -16.45
C HIS A 387 21.89 -0.99 -16.56
N SER A 388 21.10 -1.07 -17.63
CA SER A 388 19.87 -0.30 -17.79
C SER A 388 18.76 -0.71 -16.80
N SER A 389 17.58 -0.10 -16.94
CA SER A 389 16.38 -0.45 -16.17
C SER A 389 15.58 -1.61 -16.81
N ALA A 390 15.92 -2.04 -18.03
CA ALA A 390 15.19 -3.05 -18.81
C ALA A 390 15.08 -4.40 -18.08
N GLY A 391 13.85 -4.83 -17.81
CA GLY A 391 13.52 -6.09 -17.15
C GLY A 391 14.18 -6.28 -15.78
N ARG A 392 14.64 -5.22 -15.10
CA ARG A 392 15.45 -5.35 -13.88
C ARG A 392 14.73 -6.13 -12.77
N ARG A 393 13.42 -5.97 -12.67
CA ARG A 393 12.56 -6.68 -11.72
C ARG A 393 11.76 -7.74 -12.46
N VAL A 394 11.51 -8.86 -11.80
CA VAL A 394 10.60 -9.90 -12.30
C VAL A 394 9.19 -9.34 -12.57
N ALA A 395 8.75 -8.35 -11.78
CA ALA A 395 7.47 -7.67 -11.98
C ALA A 395 7.40 -6.87 -13.29
N ASP A 396 8.54 -6.54 -13.91
CA ASP A 396 8.56 -5.81 -15.18
C ASP A 396 8.03 -6.70 -16.34
N LEU A 397 8.02 -8.03 -16.21
CA LEU A 397 7.36 -8.95 -17.18
C LEU A 397 5.85 -8.70 -17.26
N ARG A 398 5.23 -8.53 -16.09
CA ARG A 398 3.82 -8.17 -16.00
C ARG A 398 3.56 -6.78 -16.56
N ASP A 399 4.41 -5.80 -16.22
CA ASP A 399 4.27 -4.45 -16.77
C ASP A 399 4.37 -4.48 -18.31
N THR A 400 5.26 -5.31 -18.84
CA THR A 400 5.39 -5.56 -20.28
C THR A 400 4.11 -6.14 -20.88
N CYS A 401 3.56 -7.20 -20.28
CA CYS A 401 2.29 -7.81 -20.69
C CYS A 401 1.13 -6.80 -20.77
N LEU A 402 0.89 -6.07 -19.68
CA LEU A 402 -0.22 -5.10 -19.63
C LEU A 402 -0.02 -3.97 -20.63
N THR A 403 1.23 -3.55 -20.86
CA THR A 403 1.54 -2.54 -21.88
C THR A 403 1.28 -3.08 -23.28
N VAL A 404 1.65 -4.33 -23.58
CA VAL A 404 1.35 -4.97 -24.86
C VAL A 404 -0.15 -5.02 -25.10
N TRP A 405 -0.96 -5.43 -24.13
CA TRP A 405 -2.42 -5.45 -24.29
C TRP A 405 -3.00 -4.05 -24.56
N LEU A 406 -2.58 -3.04 -23.78
CA LEU A 406 -3.01 -1.66 -23.98
C LEU A 406 -2.60 -1.16 -25.38
N ASN A 407 -1.36 -1.42 -25.78
CA ASN A 407 -0.80 -1.00 -27.08
C ASN A 407 -1.36 -1.77 -28.28
N ASN A 408 -2.08 -2.87 -28.05
CA ASN A 408 -2.80 -3.61 -29.09
C ASN A 408 -4.33 -3.44 -29.00
N GLY A 409 -4.78 -2.36 -28.38
CA GLY A 409 -6.17 -1.92 -28.44
C GLY A 409 -7.14 -2.67 -27.53
N VAL A 410 -6.64 -3.49 -26.59
CA VAL A 410 -7.48 -4.14 -25.58
C VAL A 410 -8.10 -3.06 -24.67
N PRO A 411 -9.42 -3.03 -24.46
CA PRO A 411 -10.07 -2.01 -23.63
C PRO A 411 -9.47 -1.96 -22.22
N PRO A 412 -9.22 -0.76 -21.64
CA PRO A 412 -8.62 -0.63 -20.30
C PRO A 412 -9.39 -1.36 -19.19
N ALA A 413 -10.71 -1.46 -19.31
CA ALA A 413 -11.53 -2.25 -18.38
C ALA A 413 -11.19 -3.74 -18.43
N GLN A 414 -11.01 -4.30 -19.64
CA GLN A 414 -10.63 -5.69 -19.85
C GLN A 414 -9.20 -5.96 -19.35
N VAL A 415 -8.25 -5.06 -19.64
CA VAL A 415 -6.89 -5.12 -19.10
C VAL A 415 -6.89 -5.05 -17.56
N ALA A 416 -7.76 -4.24 -16.97
CA ALA A 416 -7.88 -4.13 -15.52
C ALA A 416 -8.40 -5.44 -14.90
N GLU A 417 -9.39 -6.06 -15.54
CA GLU A 417 -9.95 -7.35 -15.14
C GLU A 417 -8.91 -8.47 -15.23
N TRP A 418 -8.31 -8.69 -16.42
CA TRP A 418 -7.28 -9.70 -16.66
C TRP A 418 -5.99 -9.44 -15.90
N GLY A 419 -5.68 -8.18 -15.61
CA GLY A 419 -4.54 -7.80 -14.79
C GLY A 419 -4.82 -7.96 -13.30
N GLY A 420 -6.07 -7.94 -12.82
CA GLY A 420 -6.33 -7.79 -11.39
C GLY A 420 -5.81 -6.45 -10.84
N THR A 421 -6.13 -5.36 -11.54
CA THR A 421 -5.84 -3.97 -11.15
C THR A 421 -7.09 -3.12 -11.36
N SER A 422 -7.07 -1.85 -10.94
CA SER A 422 -8.15 -0.90 -11.25
C SER A 422 -7.82 -0.08 -12.50
N VAL A 423 -8.85 0.35 -13.23
CA VAL A 423 -8.71 1.25 -14.38
C VAL A 423 -7.99 2.55 -14.00
N ALA A 424 -8.34 3.13 -12.84
CA ALA A 424 -7.65 4.31 -12.31
C ALA A 424 -6.16 4.08 -12.07
N MET A 425 -5.77 2.86 -11.64
CA MET A 425 -4.35 2.52 -11.51
C MET A 425 -3.68 2.36 -12.87
N LEU A 426 -4.36 1.79 -13.87
CA LEU A 426 -3.81 1.68 -15.22
C LEU A 426 -3.47 3.06 -15.80
N PHE A 427 -4.40 4.02 -15.73
CA PHE A 427 -4.14 5.39 -16.15
C PHE A 427 -3.13 6.15 -15.26
N ALA A 428 -2.99 5.79 -13.99
CA ALA A 428 -1.95 6.40 -13.17
C ALA A 428 -0.54 5.86 -13.50
N ALA A 429 -0.45 4.63 -14.01
CA ALA A 429 0.79 3.89 -14.16
C ALA A 429 1.29 3.81 -15.61
N TYR A 430 0.43 3.53 -16.60
CA TYR A 430 0.85 3.15 -17.95
C TYR A 430 0.71 4.26 -19.00
N THR A 431 0.24 5.46 -18.64
CA THR A 431 0.03 6.55 -19.62
C THR A 431 1.27 6.90 -20.44
N GLN A 432 2.47 6.78 -19.88
CA GLN A 432 3.73 7.03 -20.60
C GLN A 432 4.17 5.86 -21.49
N CYS A 433 3.54 4.69 -21.33
CA CYS A 433 3.84 3.47 -22.08
C CYS A 433 2.85 3.23 -23.22
N VAL A 434 1.73 3.97 -23.24
CA VAL A 434 0.74 3.95 -24.32
C VAL A 434 1.07 5.04 -25.33
N SER A 435 1.57 4.63 -26.49
CA SER A 435 1.94 5.53 -27.58
C SER A 435 1.69 4.88 -28.94
N GLY A 436 1.61 5.67 -30.01
CA GLY A 436 1.58 5.18 -31.39
C GLY A 436 0.21 4.75 -31.93
N GLN A 437 -0.86 4.78 -31.14
CA GLN A 437 -2.18 4.31 -31.58
C GLN A 437 -3.08 5.37 -32.22
N ALA A 438 -2.65 6.62 -32.34
CA ALA A 438 -3.54 7.71 -32.74
C ALA A 438 -4.19 7.44 -34.11
N GLN A 439 -3.41 7.00 -35.10
CA GLN A 439 -3.91 6.69 -36.45
C GLN A 439 -4.86 5.47 -36.46
N ASP A 440 -4.51 4.38 -35.78
CA ASP A 440 -5.37 3.20 -35.70
C ASP A 440 -6.66 3.44 -34.92
N VAL A 441 -6.64 4.34 -33.93
CA VAL A 441 -7.83 4.78 -33.20
C VAL A 441 -8.68 5.66 -34.11
N LEU A 442 -8.09 6.60 -34.85
CA LEU A 442 -8.80 7.46 -35.79
C LEU A 442 -9.49 6.65 -36.89
N HIS A 443 -8.80 5.68 -37.50
CA HIS A 443 -9.42 4.79 -38.51
C HIS A 443 -10.59 3.99 -37.94
N ARG A 444 -10.49 3.48 -36.71
CA ARG A 444 -11.61 2.78 -36.07
C ARG A 444 -12.80 3.70 -35.77
N VAL A 445 -12.53 4.94 -35.35
CA VAL A 445 -13.58 5.95 -35.12
C VAL A 445 -14.26 6.32 -36.43
N GLU A 446 -13.49 6.57 -37.49
CA GLU A 446 -14.00 6.88 -38.82
C GLU A 446 -14.89 5.76 -39.36
N ALA A 447 -14.42 4.51 -39.30
CA ALA A 447 -15.21 3.36 -39.72
C ALA A 447 -16.51 3.20 -38.92
N ALA A 448 -16.49 3.45 -37.61
CA ALA A 448 -17.67 3.34 -36.75
C ALA A 448 -18.66 4.51 -36.91
N GLN A 449 -18.17 5.69 -37.31
CA GLN A 449 -18.98 6.90 -37.53
C GLN A 449 -19.41 7.07 -38.98
N ALA A 450 -19.00 6.17 -39.88
CA ALA A 450 -19.48 6.14 -41.25
C ALA A 450 -21.01 5.99 -41.26
N LEU A 451 -21.69 7.08 -41.63
CA LEU A 451 -23.13 7.07 -41.79
C LEU A 451 -23.48 6.29 -43.07
N PRO A 452 -24.53 5.46 -43.07
CA PRO A 452 -25.01 4.85 -44.30
C PRO A 452 -25.44 5.94 -45.28
N CYS A 453 -25.13 5.76 -46.57
CA CYS A 453 -25.71 6.61 -47.62
C CYS A 453 -27.23 6.46 -47.59
N VAL A 454 -27.92 7.53 -47.21
CA VAL A 454 -29.39 7.60 -47.33
C VAL A 454 -29.67 8.05 -48.76
N GLU A 455 -30.10 7.13 -49.62
CA GLU A 455 -30.68 7.51 -50.91
C GLU A 455 -32.00 8.23 -50.64
N THR A 456 -32.00 9.56 -50.77
CA THR A 456 -33.24 10.32 -50.77
C THR A 456 -33.94 10.10 -52.10
N ASP A 457 -34.93 9.21 -52.09
CA ASP A 457 -35.73 8.85 -53.25
C ASP A 457 -36.68 10.01 -53.62
N ALA A 458 -36.12 11.04 -54.27
CA ALA A 458 -36.89 12.12 -54.85
C ALA A 458 -37.45 11.67 -56.21
N ARG A 459 -38.52 10.86 -56.19
CA ARG A 459 -39.53 10.73 -57.26
C ARG A 459 -40.56 9.64 -56.94
N GLN A 460 -41.69 10.03 -56.36
CA GLN A 460 -42.96 9.33 -56.59
C GLN A 460 -44.14 10.26 -56.26
N SER A 461 -44.53 11.07 -57.25
CA SER A 461 -45.90 11.55 -57.39
C SER A 461 -46.12 11.97 -58.85
N GLY A 462 -46.15 10.97 -59.73
CA GLY A 462 -46.88 11.08 -60.98
C GLY A 462 -48.35 10.81 -60.68
N VAL A 463 -49.19 11.84 -60.74
CA VAL A 463 -50.64 11.67 -60.90
C VAL A 463 -50.93 12.15 -62.32
N ALA A 464 -51.26 11.18 -63.18
CA ALA A 464 -51.79 11.41 -64.51
C ALA A 464 -53.32 11.47 -64.45
N CYS A 465 -53.92 12.41 -65.21
CA CYS A 465 -55.10 12.26 -66.07
C CYS A 465 -55.77 13.63 -66.35
N PRO A 466 -56.57 13.77 -67.43
CA PRO A 466 -56.91 12.78 -68.47
C PRO A 466 -56.22 13.00 -69.82
#